data_AF-A0A0N0AGW5-F1
#
_entry.id   AF-A0A0N0AGW5-F1
#
_cell.length_a   1.000
_cell.length_b   1.000
_cell.length_c   1.000
_cell.angle_alpha   90.00
_cell.angle_beta   90.00
_cell.angle_gamma   90.00
#
_symmetry.space_group_name_H-M   'P 1'
#
loop_
_entity.id
_entity.type
_entity.pdbx_description
1 polymer ?
#
loop_
_entity_poly.entity_id
_entity_poly.type
_entity_poly.pdbx_seq_one_letter_code
_entity_poly.pdbx_strand_id
1 'polypeptide(L)'
;MADGHHEEHEDHGNTLSAWFLTASWLIVWSVGGVAIIAGGDFLLWTGLTLGVSVVCAVIAGVMKKAGLGRKEPRPVPPTREEWEAARASSVTAGQA
;
A
#
# COMPACT_ATOMS: atom_id res chain seq x y z
N MET A 1 21.61 -21.75 0.76
CA MET A 1 21.71 -20.33 0.41
C MET A 1 20.54 -20.06 -0.52
N ALA A 2 19.40 -19.69 0.06
CA ALA A 2 18.10 -19.45 -0.57
C ALA A 2 17.74 -17.98 -0.29
N ASP A 3 17.12 -17.15 -1.12
CA ASP A 3 16.59 -17.24 -2.48
C ASP A 3 16.49 -15.80 -3.00
N GLY A 4 17.18 -15.46 -4.10
CA GLY A 4 17.30 -14.08 -4.62
C GLY A 4 16.22 -13.65 -5.61
N HIS A 5 15.01 -14.23 -5.57
CA HIS A 5 13.95 -13.93 -6.55
C HIS A 5 12.61 -13.49 -5.93
N HIS A 6 12.59 -13.09 -4.65
CA HIS A 6 11.39 -12.55 -3.97
C HIS A 6 11.44 -11.03 -3.73
N GLU A 7 12.43 -10.30 -4.26
CA GLU A 7 12.68 -8.90 -3.87
C GLU A 7 11.91 -7.82 -4.67
N GLU A 8 11.24 -8.16 -5.79
CA GLU A 8 10.64 -7.13 -6.68
C GLU A 8 9.13 -6.85 -6.47
N HIS A 9 8.47 -7.58 -5.56
CA HIS A 9 7.02 -7.44 -5.33
C HIS A 9 6.62 -7.17 -3.88
N GLU A 10 7.56 -7.00 -2.94
CA GLU A 10 7.18 -6.86 -1.52
C GLU A 10 6.48 -5.54 -1.18
N ASP A 11 6.58 -4.56 -2.08
CA ASP A 11 5.74 -3.38 -2.11
C ASP A 11 4.49 -3.64 -2.95
N HIS A 12 3.76 -4.71 -2.62
CA HIS A 12 2.34 -4.77 -2.94
C HIS A 12 1.75 -3.40 -2.57
N GLY A 13 0.82 -2.88 -3.37
CA GLY A 13 0.12 -1.61 -3.15
C GLY A 13 -0.51 -1.42 -1.76
N ASN A 14 -0.24 -2.29 -0.80
CA ASN A 14 -0.24 -2.06 0.64
C ASN A 14 0.80 -1.02 1.12
N THR A 15 0.92 0.11 0.44
CA THR A 15 1.68 1.29 0.89
C THR A 15 0.68 2.41 1.19
N LEU A 16 1.04 3.37 2.04
CA LEU A 16 0.10 4.43 2.43
C LEU A 16 -0.30 5.29 1.24
N SER A 17 0.63 5.59 0.32
CA SER A 17 0.29 6.35 -0.88
C SER A 17 -0.68 5.60 -1.79
N ALA A 18 -0.52 4.28 -1.91
CA ALA A 18 -1.38 3.46 -2.75
C ALA A 18 -2.79 3.31 -2.13
N TRP A 19 -2.88 3.02 -0.83
CA TRP A 19 -4.17 2.98 -0.13
C TRP A 19 -4.89 4.32 -0.13
N PHE A 20 -4.16 5.43 -0.01
CA PHE A 20 -4.75 6.76 -0.14
C PHE A 20 -5.41 6.94 -1.51
N LEU A 21 -4.72 6.58 -2.60
CA LEU A 21 -5.27 6.72 -3.94
C LEU A 21 -6.48 5.80 -4.14
N THR A 22 -6.39 4.54 -3.71
CA THR A 22 -7.49 3.58 -3.80
C THR A 22 -8.72 4.04 -3.03
N ALA A 23 -8.56 4.41 -1.75
CA ALA A 23 -9.67 4.81 -0.90
C ALA A 23 -10.29 6.14 -1.38
N SER A 24 -9.46 7.11 -1.77
CA SER A 24 -9.96 8.38 -2.29
C SER A 24 -10.75 8.19 -3.57
N TRP A 25 -10.28 7.38 -4.53
CA TRP A 25 -11.06 7.09 -5.74
C TRP A 25 -12.36 6.35 -5.44
N LEU A 26 -12.35 5.35 -4.55
CA LEU A 26 -13.58 4.69 -4.13
C LEU A 26 -14.61 5.70 -3.60
N ILE A 27 -14.18 6.64 -2.74
CA ILE A 27 -15.06 7.66 -2.18
C ILE A 27 -15.56 8.62 -3.27
N VAL A 28 -14.65 9.18 -4.08
CA VAL A 28 -14.99 10.19 -5.09
C VAL A 28 -15.95 9.59 -6.12
N TRP A 29 -15.70 8.38 -6.61
CA TRP A 29 -16.58 7.72 -7.57
C TRP A 29 -17.88 7.21 -6.96
N SER A 30 -17.90 6.83 -5.67
CA SER A 30 -19.15 6.54 -4.97
C SER A 30 -20.03 7.77 -4.85
N VAL A 31 -19.46 8.92 -4.47
CA VAL A 31 -20.19 10.20 -4.38
C VAL A 31 -20.69 10.64 -5.75
N GLY A 32 -19.83 10.60 -6.77
CA GLY A 32 -20.21 10.94 -8.15
C GLY A 32 -21.31 10.02 -8.68
N GLY A 33 -21.19 8.70 -8.48
CA GLY A 33 -22.20 7.73 -8.87
C GLY A 33 -23.54 7.95 -8.17
N VAL A 34 -23.54 8.19 -6.86
CA VAL A 34 -24.76 8.51 -6.10
C VAL A 34 -25.40 9.80 -6.60
N ALA A 35 -24.62 10.85 -6.87
CA ALA A 35 -25.13 12.11 -7.37
C ALA A 35 -25.78 11.97 -8.75
N ILE A 36 -25.18 11.18 -9.65
CA ILE A 36 -25.75 10.86 -10.97
C ILE A 36 -27.06 10.07 -10.83
N ILE A 37 -27.07 9.04 -9.98
CA ILE A 37 -28.28 8.22 -9.72
C ILE A 37 -29.41 9.07 -9.12
N ALA A 38 -29.08 10.08 -8.30
CA ALA A 38 -30.03 11.03 -7.73
C ALA A 38 -30.53 12.09 -8.73
N GLY A 39 -30.22 11.96 -10.02
CA GLY A 39 -30.67 12.86 -11.09
C GLY A 39 -29.71 14.02 -11.40
N GLY A 40 -28.47 13.97 -10.90
CA GLY A 40 -27.44 14.92 -11.27
C GLY A 40 -27.04 14.81 -12.74
N ASP A 41 -26.62 15.94 -13.33
CA ASP A 41 -26.14 15.96 -14.71
C ASP A 41 -24.92 15.04 -14.90
N PHE A 42 -25.04 14.11 -15.85
CA PHE A 42 -24.04 13.07 -16.06
C PHE A 42 -22.67 13.63 -16.41
N LEU A 43 -22.61 14.60 -17.34
CA LEU A 43 -21.34 15.14 -17.83
C LEU A 43 -20.66 16.01 -16.76
N LEU A 44 -21.42 16.84 -16.06
CA LEU A 44 -20.93 17.67 -14.96
C LEU A 44 -20.34 16.82 -13.84
N TRP A 45 -21.09 15.85 -13.30
CA TRP A 45 -20.63 15.03 -12.19
C TRP A 45 -19.48 14.11 -12.57
N THR A 46 -19.48 13.58 -13.79
CA THR A 46 -18.34 12.82 -14.32
C THR A 46 -17.10 13.71 -14.44
N GLY A 47 -17.24 14.92 -15.00
CA GLY A 47 -16.14 15.88 -15.12
C GLY A 47 -15.56 16.30 -13.76
N LEU A 48 -16.42 16.61 -12.78
CA LEU A 48 -16.00 16.93 -11.41
C LEU A 48 -15.27 15.76 -10.76
N THR A 49 -15.84 14.56 -10.84
CA THR A 49 -15.28 13.33 -10.27
C THR A 49 -13.91 13.01 -10.88
N LEU A 50 -13.75 13.18 -12.19
CA LEU A 50 -12.47 13.05 -12.88
C LEU A 50 -11.46 14.12 -12.42
N GLY A 51 -11.88 15.39 -12.34
CA GLY A 51 -11.01 16.48 -11.87
C GLY A 51 -10.47 16.22 -10.46
N VAL A 52 -11.34 15.82 -9.53
CA VAL A 52 -10.94 15.45 -8.17
C VAL A 52 -10.03 14.22 -8.17
N SER A 53 -10.32 13.21 -9.01
CA SER A 53 -9.49 12.00 -9.14
C SER A 53 -8.05 12.34 -9.56
N VAL A 54 -7.87 13.30 -10.47
CA VAL A 54 -6.54 13.79 -10.88
C VAL A 54 -5.83 14.46 -9.71
N VAL A 55 -6.52 15.30 -8.94
CA VAL A 55 -5.93 15.94 -7.75
C VAL A 55 -5.47 14.89 -6.73
N CYS A 56 -6.29 13.87 -6.46
CA CYS A 56 -5.92 12.74 -5.59
C CYS A 56 -4.69 12.00 -6.12
N ALA A 57 -4.60 11.77 -7.43
CA ALA A 57 -3.44 11.12 -8.05
C ALA A 57 -2.15 11.94 -7.90
N VAL A 58 -2.23 13.27 -8.04
CA VAL A 58 -1.08 14.17 -7.80
C VAL A 58 -0.62 14.07 -6.34
N ILE A 59 -1.56 14.13 -5.39
CA ILE A 59 -1.26 13.99 -3.95
C ILE A 59 -0.59 12.63 -3.66
N ALA A 60 -1.13 11.53 -4.19
CA ALA A 60 -0.53 10.20 -4.05
C ALA A 60 0.90 10.14 -4.63
N GLY A 61 1.12 10.79 -5.76
CA GLY A 61 2.45 10.93 -6.37
C GLY A 61 3.43 11.70 -5.47
N VAL A 62 2.99 12.78 -4.82
CA VAL A 62 3.78 13.53 -3.84
C VAL A 62 4.09 12.66 -2.62
N MET A 63 3.10 11.93 -2.09
CA MET A 63 3.29 10.98 -0.98
C MET A 63 4.32 9.90 -1.33
N LYS A 64 4.28 9.37 -2.56
CA LYS A 64 5.29 8.41 -3.05
C LYS A 64 6.69 9.01 -3.05
N LYS A 65 6.87 10.23 -3.56
CA LYS A 65 8.15 10.93 -3.54
C LYS A 65 8.66 11.13 -2.10
N ALA A 66 7.76 11.46 -1.17
CA ALA A 66 8.02 11.59 0.26
C ALA A 66 8.31 10.27 1.00
N GLY A 67 8.35 9.11 0.31
CA GLY A 67 8.71 7.82 0.90
C GLY A 67 7.52 6.97 1.37
N LEU A 68 6.29 7.47 1.27
CA LEU A 68 5.08 6.76 1.70
C LEU A 68 4.54 5.76 0.66
N GLY A 69 5.11 5.76 -0.53
CA GLY A 69 4.78 4.82 -1.61
C GLY A 69 5.66 3.59 -1.69
N ARG A 70 6.57 3.49 -0.71
CA ARG A 70 7.53 2.42 -0.43
C ARG A 70 8.56 2.21 -1.57
N LYS A 71 9.79 1.95 -1.16
CA LYS A 71 11.01 2.16 -1.95
C LYS A 71 12.04 1.04 -1.76
N GLU A 72 11.94 0.23 -0.70
CA GLU A 72 12.95 -0.75 -0.28
C GLU A 72 12.29 -2.01 0.31
N PRO A 73 12.94 -3.19 0.20
CA PRO A 73 12.30 -4.49 0.36
C PRO A 73 11.84 -4.80 1.80
N ARG A 74 10.84 -5.67 1.94
CA ARG A 74 10.34 -6.10 3.23
C ARG A 74 11.32 -7.11 3.85
N PRO A 75 11.47 -7.14 5.18
CA PRO A 75 12.32 -8.14 5.83
C PRO A 75 11.72 -9.55 5.72
N VAL A 76 12.56 -10.52 5.34
CA VAL A 76 12.16 -11.95 5.27
C VAL A 76 12.08 -12.52 6.69
N PRO A 77 10.97 -13.20 7.04
CA PRO A 77 10.88 -13.92 8.31
C PRO A 77 11.95 -15.02 8.40
N PRO A 78 12.62 -15.21 9.56
CA PRO A 78 13.63 -16.25 9.73
C PRO A 78 13.02 -17.65 9.59
N THR A 79 13.83 -18.61 9.13
CA THR A 79 13.39 -20.01 8.96
C THR A 79 13.15 -20.68 10.31
N ARG A 80 12.38 -21.77 10.31
CA ARG A 80 12.12 -22.52 11.53
C ARG A 80 13.40 -23.02 12.20
N GLU A 81 14.40 -23.46 11.44
CA GLU A 81 15.69 -23.96 11.96
C GLU A 81 16.59 -22.82 12.45
N GLU A 82 16.61 -21.67 11.78
CA GLU A 82 17.26 -20.45 12.29
C GLU A 82 16.57 -19.93 13.55
N TRP A 83 15.24 -20.08 13.59
CA TRP A 83 14.41 -19.69 14.72
C TRP A 83 14.56 -20.64 15.91
N GLU A 84 14.71 -21.94 15.64
CA GLU A 84 14.95 -22.98 16.64
C GLU A 84 16.42 -22.98 17.10
N ALA A 85 17.39 -22.75 16.22
CA ALA A 85 18.80 -22.59 16.56
C ALA A 85 19.05 -21.29 17.34
N ALA A 86 18.38 -20.19 16.99
CA ALA A 86 18.36 -18.95 17.77
C ALA A 86 17.72 -19.14 19.16
N ARG A 87 16.72 -20.03 19.28
CA ARG A 87 16.14 -20.41 20.57
C ARG A 87 17.05 -21.33 21.40
N ALA A 88 17.70 -22.31 20.79
CA ALA A 88 18.57 -23.25 21.50
C ALA A 88 19.85 -22.57 22.04
N SER A 89 20.42 -21.65 21.25
CA SER A 89 21.59 -20.85 21.64
C SER A 89 21.29 -19.85 22.76
N SER A 90 20.09 -19.26 22.81
CA SER A 90 19.71 -18.32 23.87
C SER A 90 19.44 -18.98 25.23
N VAL A 91 18.95 -20.24 25.26
CA VAL A 91 18.79 -21.01 26.50
C VAL A 91 20.14 -21.37 27.13
N THR A 92 21.12 -21.75 26.31
CA THR A 92 22.45 -22.18 26.77
C THR A 92 23.26 -20.99 27.32
N ALA A 93 23.10 -19.80 26.74
CA ALA A 93 23.79 -18.59 27.18
C ALA A 93 23.25 -17.99 28.50
N GLY A 94 21.99 -18.25 28.86
CA GLY A 94 21.37 -17.74 30.09
C GLY A 94 21.53 -18.65 31.33
N GLN A 95 22.12 -19.83 31.16
CA GLN A 95 22.45 -20.77 32.23
C GLN A 95 23.94 -20.73 32.62
N ALA A 96 24.71 -19.84 31.99
CA ALA A 96 26.13 -19.55 32.27
C ALA A 96 26.25 -18.19 32.97
#